data_AF-M0JDE8-F1
#
_entry.id   AF-M0JDE8-F1
#
_cell.length_a   1.000
_cell.length_b   1.000
_cell.length_c   1.000
_cell.angle_alpha   90.00
_cell.angle_beta   90.00
_cell.angle_gamma   90.00
#
_symmetry.space_group_name_H-M   'P 1'
#
loop_
_entity.id
_entity.type
_entity.pdbx_description
1 polymer ?
#
loop_
_entity_poly.entity_id
_entity_poly.type
_entity_poly.pdbx_seq_one_letter_code
_entity_poly.pdbx_strand_id
1 'polypeptide(L)' 'MVDVSQHKLVPEHTKLDDEAVEDVLQEYNVEKTNLPKIKLKDPALPEDAEPGDVIKIVRNSRTTDKAVVYRLVIE' A
#
# COMPACT_ATOMS: atom_id res chain seq x y z
N MET A 1 -0.93 22.57 7.84
CA MET A 1 -1.10 21.11 8.05
C MET A 1 0.29 20.52 8.12
N VAL A 2 0.57 19.59 9.02
CA VAL A 2 1.89 18.94 9.10
C VAL A 2 1.90 17.78 8.12
N ASP A 3 2.93 17.67 7.30
CA ASP A 3 3.15 16.53 6.42
C ASP A 3 3.42 15.29 7.28
N VAL A 4 2.47 14.35 7.28
CA VAL A 4 2.56 13.12 8.09
C VAL A 4 3.57 12.13 7.53
N SER A 5 3.91 12.22 6.24
CA SER A 5 4.86 11.31 5.57
C SER A 5 6.27 11.40 6.16
N GLN A 6 6.62 12.55 6.73
CA GLN A 6 7.93 12.80 7.34
C GLN A 6 8.11 12.14 8.71
N HIS A 7 7.03 11.59 9.28
CA HIS A 7 7.10 10.99 10.61
C HIS A 7 7.72 9.58 10.56
N LYS A 8 8.66 9.30 11.46
CA LYS A 8 9.42 8.02 11.54
C LYS A 8 8.56 6.73 11.59
N LEU A 9 7.29 6.85 11.98
CA LEU A 9 6.37 5.71 12.08
C LEU A 9 5.53 5.51 10.80
N VAL A 10 5.55 6.46 9.87
CA VAL A 10 4.85 6.33 8.60
C VAL A 10 5.79 5.62 7.63
N PRO A 11 5.43 4.41 7.17
CA PRO A 11 6.22 3.69 6.17
C PRO A 11 6.05 4.32 4.78
N GLU A 12 6.88 3.87 3.85
CA GLU A 12 6.79 4.28 2.46
C GLU A 12 5.55 3.63 1.80
N HIS A 13 4.70 4.47 1.19
CA HIS A 13 3.52 4.05 0.44
C HIS A 13 3.73 4.40 -1.03
N THR A 14 3.58 3.44 -1.92
CA THR A 14 3.76 3.62 -3.36
C THR A 14 2.58 3.01 -4.09
N LYS A 15 1.98 3.74 -5.02
CA LYS A 15 0.96 3.20 -5.92
C LYS A 15 1.62 2.24 -6.89
N LEU A 16 1.03 1.05 -7.05
CA LEU A 16 1.41 0.11 -8.09
C LEU A 16 0.65 0.40 -9.38
N ASP A 17 1.32 0.20 -10.50
CA ASP A 17 0.74 0.14 -11.84
C ASP A 17 0.05 -1.19 -12.10
N ASP A 18 -0.85 -1.23 -13.08
CA ASP A 18 -1.72 -2.38 -13.34
C ASP A 18 -0.94 -3.68 -13.61
N GLU A 19 0.18 -3.60 -14.35
CA GLU A 19 1.04 -4.76 -14.64
C GLU A 19 1.63 -5.34 -13.34
N ALA A 20 2.22 -4.50 -12.48
CA ALA A 20 2.77 -4.95 -11.21
C ALA A 20 1.69 -5.48 -10.25
N VAL A 21 0.47 -4.94 -10.32
CA VAL A 21 -0.66 -5.46 -9.54
C VAL A 21 -1.03 -6.87 -10.01
N GLU A 22 -1.11 -7.10 -11.31
CA GLU A 22 -1.40 -8.43 -11.85
C GLU A 22 -0.34 -9.46 -11.42
N ASP A 23 0.94 -9.10 -11.51
CA ASP A 23 2.04 -9.96 -11.08
C ASP A 23 1.93 -10.36 -9.60
N VAL A 24 1.64 -9.40 -8.72
CA VAL A 24 1.48 -9.63 -7.28
C VAL A 24 0.30 -10.56 -6.99
N LEU A 25 -0.84 -10.32 -7.65
CA LEU A 25 -2.04 -11.14 -7.46
C LEU A 25 -1.83 -12.58 -7.94
N GLN A 26 -1.11 -12.76 -9.06
CA GLN A 26 -0.73 -14.07 -9.58
C GLN A 26 0.26 -14.78 -8.67
N GLU A 27 1.30 -14.09 -8.18
CA GLU A 27 2.33 -14.65 -7.29
C GLU A 27 1.72 -15.20 -6.01
N TYR A 28 0.81 -14.43 -5.39
CA TYR A 28 0.14 -14.86 -4.15
C TYR A 28 -1.11 -15.69 -4.39
N ASN A 29 -1.56 -15.84 -5.63
CA ASN A 29 -2.80 -16.52 -6.02
C ASN A 29 -4.02 -16.02 -5.22
N VAL A 30 -4.21 -14.69 -5.21
CA VAL A 30 -5.29 -13.99 -4.50
C VAL A 30 -6.02 -13.01 -5.41
N GLU A 31 -7.25 -12.66 -5.04
CA GLU A 31 -8.00 -11.59 -5.69
C GLU A 31 -7.71 -10.23 -5.04
N LYS A 32 -7.90 -9.12 -5.79
CA LYS A 32 -7.78 -7.75 -5.24
C LYS A 32 -8.57 -7.56 -3.94
N THR A 33 -9.75 -8.17 -3.85
CA THR A 33 -10.66 -8.08 -2.70
C THR A 33 -10.15 -8.79 -1.44
N ASN A 34 -9.18 -9.71 -1.59
CA ASN A 34 -8.55 -10.43 -0.49
C ASN A 34 -7.44 -9.59 0.17
N LEU A 35 -6.94 -8.56 -0.51
CA LEU A 35 -5.94 -7.66 0.06
C LEU A 35 -6.51 -6.88 1.25
N PRO A 36 -5.72 -6.63 2.30
CA PRO A 36 -6.11 -5.72 3.37
C PRO A 36 -6.50 -4.35 2.81
N LYS A 37 -7.56 -3.76 3.36
CA LYS A 37 -8.14 -2.53 2.81
C LYS A 37 -7.58 -1.29 3.50
N ILE A 38 -7.44 -0.19 2.76
CA ILE A 38 -7.10 1.13 3.27
C ILE A 38 -8.14 2.14 2.75
N LYS A 39 -8.56 3.09 3.58
CA LYS A 39 -9.55 4.09 3.16
C LYS A 39 -8.87 5.22 2.41
N LEU A 40 -9.55 5.79 1.42
CA LEU A 40 -9.10 6.98 0.69
C LEU A 40 -8.82 8.17 1.62
N LYS A 41 -9.48 8.22 2.78
CA LYS A 41 -9.28 9.25 3.81
C LYS A 41 -8.01 9.07 4.65
N ASP A 42 -7.22 8.02 4.43
CA ASP A 42 -5.98 7.80 5.17
C ASP A 42 -4.92 8.84 4.74
N PRO A 43 -4.37 9.64 5.67
CA PRO A 43 -3.44 10.71 5.32
C PRO A 43 -2.06 10.19 4.87
N ALA A 44 -1.77 8.89 5.01
CA ALA A 44 -0.52 8.28 4.52
C ALA A 44 -0.60 7.83 3.06
N LEU A 45 -1.77 7.92 2.41
CA LEU A 45 -1.91 7.58 1.01
C LEU A 45 -1.23 8.61 0.09
N PRO A 46 -0.69 8.17 -1.07
CA PRO A 46 -0.31 9.09 -2.14
C PRO A 46 -1.49 9.97 -2.57
N GLU A 47 -1.22 11.21 -2.98
CA GLU A 47 -2.27 12.17 -3.37
C GLU A 47 -3.05 11.73 -4.62
N ASP A 48 -2.46 10.84 -5.44
CA ASP A 48 -3.00 10.32 -6.70
C ASP A 48 -3.61 8.91 -6.57
N ALA A 49 -3.85 8.44 -5.34
CA ALA A 49 -4.50 7.16 -5.09
C ALA A 49 -6.02 7.27 -5.23
N GLU A 50 -6.63 6.34 -5.97
CA GLU A 50 -8.06 6.24 -6.22
C GLU A 50 -8.64 4.93 -5.67
N PRO A 51 -9.95 4.86 -5.37
CA PRO A 51 -10.60 3.60 -5.00
C PRO A 51 -10.40 2.52 -6.08
N GLY A 52 -9.87 1.36 -5.69
CA GLY A 52 -9.49 0.28 -6.60
C GLY A 52 -7.98 0.12 -6.81
N ASP A 53 -7.19 1.13 -6.44
CA ASP A 53 -5.73 1.07 -6.51
C ASP A 53 -5.15 0.14 -5.46
N VAL A 54 -3.98 -0.41 -5.77
CA VAL A 54 -3.20 -1.22 -4.83
C VAL A 54 -1.95 -0.46 -4.43
N ILE A 55 -1.79 -0.27 -3.13
CA ILE A 55 -0.66 0.43 -2.54
C ILE A 55 0.31 -0.57 -1.96
N LYS A 56 1.56 -0.49 -2.40
CA LYS A 56 2.69 -1.19 -1.80
C LYS A 56 3.19 -0.39 -0.60
N ILE A 57 3.31 -1.06 0.53
CA ILE A 57 3.78 -0.49 1.78
C ILE A 57 5.08 -1.18 2.18
N VAL A 58 6.16 -0.41 2.28
CA VAL A 58 7.47 -0.91 2.70
C VAL A 58 7.80 -0.35 4.07
N ARG A 59 7.87 -1.23 5.08
CA ARG A 59 8.18 -0.86 6.46
C ARG A 59 9.45 -1.53 6.96
N ASN A 60 10.17 -0.85 7.84
CA ASN A 60 11.28 -1.47 8.57
C ASN A 60 10.73 -2.55 9.52
N SER A 61 11.30 -3.75 9.45
CA SER A 61 10.94 -4.91 10.26
C SER A 61 12.13 -5.35 11.10
N ARG A 62 11.90 -5.63 12.38
CA ARG A 62 12.96 -6.11 13.28
C ARG A 62 13.44 -7.53 12.96
N THR A 63 12.64 -8.31 12.23
CA THR A 63 12.91 -9.73 11.96
C THR A 63 13.41 -10.00 10.55
N THR A 64 13.13 -9.11 9.61
CA THR A 64 13.35 -9.33 8.17
C THR A 64 13.94 -8.09 7.47
N ASP A 65 14.40 -7.11 8.26
CA ASP A 65 14.86 -5.77 7.85
C ASP A 65 13.78 -4.92 7.16
N LYS A 66 13.15 -5.42 6.10
CA LYS A 66 12.05 -4.77 5.37
C LYS A 66 10.89 -5.73 5.17
N ALA A 67 9.70 -5.34 5.61
CA ALA A 67 8.45 -6.05 5.32
C ALA A 67 7.66 -5.29 4.26
N VAL A 68 7.18 -6.02 3.25
CA VAL A 68 6.34 -5.51 2.17
C VAL A 68 4.91 -6.00 2.38
N VAL A 69 3.93 -5.10 2.25
CA VAL A 69 2.50 -5.40 2.34
C VAL A 69 1.77 -4.66 1.23
N TYR A 70 0.78 -5.30 0.63
CA TYR A 70 -0.07 -4.70 -0.40
C TYR A 70 -1.47 -4.42 0.18
N ARG A 71 -2.05 -3.24 -0.12
CA ARG A 71 -3.39 -2.87 0.35
C ARG A 71 -4.26 -2.30 -0.76
N LEU A 72 -5.54 -2.66 -0.75
CA LEU A 72 -6.55 -2.15 -1.68
C LEU A 72 -7.18 -0.87 -1.14
N VAL A 73 -7.21 0.19 -1.95
CA VAL A 73 -7.89 1.45 -1.62
C VAL A 73 -9.40 1.29 -1.76
N ILE A 74 -10.14 1.70 -0.72
CA ILE A 74 -11.61 1.74 -0.67
C ILE A 74 -12.07 3.13 -0.20
N GLU A 75 -13.37 3.42 -0.33
CA GLU A 75 -13.98 4.66 0.19
C GLU A 75 -13.95 4.82 1.72
#